data_AF-A0A5K0ZMA3-F1
#
_entry.id   AF-A0A5K0ZMA3-F1
#
_cell.length_a   1.000
_cell.length_b   1.000
_cell.length_c   1.000
_cell.angle_alpha   90.00
_cell.angle_beta   90.00
_cell.angle_gamma   90.00
#
_symmetry.space_group_name_H-M   'P 1'
#
loop_
_entity.id
_entity.type
_entity.pdbx_description
1 polymer ?
#
loop_
_entity_poly.entity_id
_entity_poly.type
_entity_poly.pdbx_seq_one_letter_code
_entity_poly.pdbx_strand_id
1 'polypeptide(L)' 'NIRVFCRCRPLSKEEIEAGSSTAVEFESAKDGEVAVRTNGGTKKLFKYDAVFSPQASQ' A
#
# COMPACT_ATOMS: atom_id res chain seq x y z
N ASN A 1 -22.12 11.04 -4.74
CA ASN A 1 -20.97 10.38 -5.39
C ASN A 1 -19.89 10.21 -4.33
N ILE A 2 -19.51 8.99 -3.97
CA ILE A 2 -18.52 8.71 -2.92
C ILE A 2 -17.20 8.35 -3.60
N ARG A 3 -16.10 8.95 -3.14
CA ARG A 3 -14.74 8.64 -3.58
C ARG A 3 -13.92 8.13 -2.41
N VAL A 4 -13.08 7.13 -2.67
CA VAL A 4 -12.24 6.46 -1.68
C VAL A 4 -10.79 6.47 -2.18
N PHE A 5 -9.90 6.95 -1.33
CA PHE A 5 -8.48 7.06 -1.61
C PHE A 5 -7.69 6.18 -0.65
N CYS A 6 -6.62 5.56 -1.14
CA CYS A 6 -5.68 4.82 -0.32
C CYS A 6 -4.35 5.56 -0.25
N ARG A 7 -3.84 5.85 0.95
CA ARG A 7 -2.49 6.42 1.14
C ARG A 7 -1.71 5.55 2.12
N CYS A 8 -0.57 5.06 1.69
CA CYS A 8 0.30 4.27 2.54
C CYS A 8 1.44 5.14 3.08
N ARG A 9 1.69 5.05 4.38
CA ARG A 9 2.80 5.74 5.03
C ARG A 9 4.12 4.99 4.79
N PRO A 10 5.27 5.68 4.85
CA PRO A 10 6.56 5.03 5.04
C PRO A 10 6.61 4.21 6.34
N LEU A 11 7.50 3.23 6.38
CA LEU A 11 7.84 2.53 7.61
C LEU A 11 8.47 3.51 8.60
N SER A 12 8.12 3.35 9.87
CA SER A 12 8.73 4.06 10.99
C SER A 12 10.13 3.51 11.28
N LYS A 13 10.92 4.23 12.06
CA LYS A 13 12.28 3.80 12.41
C LYS A 13 12.25 2.50 13.21
N GLU A 14 11.32 2.40 14.14
CA GLU A 14 11.14 1.25 15.01
C GLU A 14 10.77 0.00 14.20
N GLU A 15 9.93 0.13 13.17
CA GLU A 15 9.58 -0.98 12.27
C GLU A 15 10.78 -1.44 11.43
N ILE A 16 11.60 -0.50 10.97
CA ILE A 16 12.83 -0.81 10.22
C ILE A 16 13.84 -1.52 11.13
N GLU A 17 14.05 -1.02 12.36
CA GLU A 17 14.94 -1.62 13.36
C GLU A 17 14.48 -3.02 13.77
N ALA A 18 13.16 -3.26 13.83
CA ALA A 18 12.56 -4.56 14.07
C ALA A 18 12.62 -5.52 12.86
N GLY A 19 13.16 -5.09 11.70
CA GLY A 19 13.24 -5.90 10.49
C GLY A 19 11.87 -6.13 9.80
N SER A 20 10.89 -5.27 10.08
CA SER A 20 9.57 -5.36 9.44
C SER A 20 9.64 -4.99 7.96
N SER A 21 8.73 -5.56 7.17
CA SER A 21 8.62 -5.29 5.73
C SER A 21 7.20 -4.87 5.35
N THR A 22 7.06 -4.21 4.20
CA THR A 22 5.73 -3.83 3.69
C THR A 22 4.94 -5.07 3.27
N ALA A 23 3.71 -5.19 3.76
CA ALA A 23 2.76 -6.20 3.29
C ALA A 23 2.03 -5.76 2.00
N VAL A 24 2.27 -4.54 1.53
CA VAL A 24 1.54 -3.90 0.45
C VAL A 24 2.47 -3.62 -0.73
N GLU A 25 2.01 -3.93 -1.94
CA GLU A 25 2.71 -3.73 -3.21
C GLU A 25 1.96 -2.70 -4.06
N PHE A 26 2.72 -1.76 -4.64
CA PHE A 26 2.19 -0.55 -5.28
C PHE A 26 2.42 -0.51 -6.80
N GLU A 27 2.77 -1.63 -7.43
CA GLU A 27 3.05 -1.68 -8.88
C GLU A 27 1.90 -1.14 -9.72
N SER A 28 0.66 -1.41 -9.31
CA SER A 28 -0.58 -0.95 -9.97
C SER A 28 -1.22 0.29 -9.33
N ALA A 29 -0.48 1.05 -8.50
CA ALA A 29 -1.03 2.24 -7.83
C ALA A 29 -1.49 3.33 -8.82
N LYS A 30 -0.87 3.39 -10.01
CA LYS A 30 -1.27 4.30 -11.10
C LYS A 30 -2.67 4.01 -11.64
N ASP A 31 -3.12 2.77 -11.51
CA ASP A 31 -4.44 2.32 -11.95
C ASP A 31 -5.49 2.38 -10.83
N GLY A 32 -5.13 2.99 -9.68
CA GLY A 32 -5.97 3.03 -8.49
C GLY A 32 -6.02 1.69 -7.77
N GLU A 33 -5.06 0.80 -7.99
CA GLU A 33 -5.05 -0.54 -7.42
C GLU A 33 -3.88 -0.78 -6.48
N VAL A 34 -4.09 -1.65 -5.50
CA VAL A 34 -3.05 -2.04 -4.55
C VAL A 34 -3.17 -3.51 -4.20
N ALA A 35 -2.04 -4.21 -4.14
CA ALA A 35 -1.98 -5.62 -3.77
C ALA A 35 -1.54 -5.77 -2.31
N VAL A 36 -2.35 -6.46 -1.49
CA VAL A 36 -2.02 -6.79 -0.10
C VAL A 36 -1.62 -8.26 -0.02
N ARG A 37 -0.41 -8.54 0.44
CA ARG A 37 0.10 -9.88 0.69
C ARG A 37 -0.54 -10.45 1.94
N THR A 38 -1.06 -11.67 1.83
CA THR A 38 -1.57 -12.42 2.98
C THR A 38 -0.51 -13.40 3.48
N ASN A 39 -0.65 -13.85 4.72
CA ASN A 39 0.25 -14.84 5.32
C ASN A 39 0.33 -16.17 4.53
N GLY A 40 -0.64 -16.45 3.66
CA GLY A 40 -0.65 -17.61 2.76
C GLY A 40 0.11 -17.42 1.45
N GLY A 41 0.85 -16.31 1.27
CA GLY A 41 1.60 -16.02 0.04
C GLY A 41 0.74 -15.53 -1.13
N THR A 42 -0.60 -15.54 -0.98
CA THR A 42 -1.52 -14.99 -1.98
C THR A 42 -1.62 -13.47 -1.83
N LYS A 43 -1.83 -12.79 -2.95
CA LYS A 43 -2.05 -11.34 -3.00
C LYS A 43 -3.54 -11.07 -3.21
N LYS A 44 -4.10 -10.14 -2.44
CA LYS A 44 -5.47 -9.64 -2.62
C LYS A 44 -5.43 -8.24 -3.21
N LEU A 45 -6.12 -8.05 -4.33
CA LEU A 45 -6.17 -6.77 -5.03
C LEU A 45 -7.36 -5.94 -4.55
N PHE A 46 -7.12 -4.66 -4.32
CA PHE A 46 -8.15 -3.68 -3.93
C PHE A 46 -8.10 -2.49 -4.87
N LYS A 47 -9.28 -1.97 -5.22
CA LYS A 47 -9.44 -0.85 -6.16
C LYS A 47 -10.00 0.38 -5.45
N TYR A 48 -9.45 1.53 -5.80
CA TYR A 48 -9.71 2.84 -5.23
C TYR A 48 -9.80 3.88 -6.35
N ASP A 49 -10.29 5.08 -6.03
CA ASP A 49 -10.27 6.22 -6.95
C ASP A 49 -8.84 6.74 -7.19
N ALA A 50 -7.96 6.66 -6.18
CA ALA A 50 -6.52 6.80 -6.34
C ALA A 50 -5.75 6.13 -5.19
N VAL A 51 -4.51 5.72 -5.48
CA VAL A 51 -3.58 5.14 -4.51
C VAL A 51 -2.29 5.97 -4.46
N PHE A 52 -1.87 6.33 -3.26
CA PHE A 52 -0.66 7.10 -2.98
C PHE A 52 0.35 6.22 -2.25
N SER A 53 1.49 5.95 -2.89
CA SER A 53 2.57 5.16 -2.31
C SER A 53 3.28 5.93 -1.18
N PRO A 54 4.14 5.26 -0.38
CA PRO A 54 4.92 5.91 0.66
C PRO A 54 5.79 7.09 0.20
N GLN A 55 6.16 7.13 -1.09
CA GLN A 55 6.97 8.19 -1.68
C GLN A 55 6.14 9.38 -2.22
N ALA A 56 4.81 9.28 -2.21
CA ALA A 56 3.95 10.33 -2.72
C ALA A 56 3.97 11.57 -1.80
N SER A 57 4.13 12.75 -2.41
CA SER A 57 3.98 14.02 -1.72
C SER A 57 2.52 14.25 -1.31
N GLN A 58 2.31 15.14 -0.35
CA GLN A 58 0.98 15.64 -0.01
C GLN A 58 0.43 16.58 -1.09
#